data_AF-A0A0G1JTH9-F1
#
_entry.id   AF-A0A0G1JTH9-F1
#
_cell.length_a   1.000
_cell.length_b   1.000
_cell.length_c   1.000
_cell.angle_alpha   90.00
_cell.angle_beta   90.00
_cell.angle_gamma   90.00
#
_symmetry.space_group_name_H-M   'P 1'
#
loop_
_entity.id
_entity.type
_entity.pdbx_description
1 polymer ?
#
loop_
_entity_poly.entity_id
_entity_poly.type
_entity_poly.pdbx_seq_one_letter_code
_entity_poly.pdbx_strand_id
1 'polypeptide(L)'
;MITDADVTKLKKTFATKDDLKRFATKDDLKRFATKDDLKRFATKDDLKALEARQDNKFASKDDLKKTEKSMRDTIVDFKDEILHEIKGFREEIAIVIGYKDHIEDVDYRVERLEKFTKIPPISP
;
A
#
# COMPACT_ATOMS: atom_id res chain seq x y z
N MET A 1 -48.07 75.70 -28.65
CA MET A 1 -48.85 74.55 -28.14
C MET A 1 -48.20 73.29 -28.65
N ILE A 2 -48.13 72.22 -27.84
CA ILE A 2 -47.79 70.88 -28.35
C ILE A 2 -48.94 70.41 -29.27
N THR A 3 -48.58 69.81 -30.41
CA THR A 3 -49.51 69.28 -31.40
C THR A 3 -49.63 67.75 -31.32
N ASP A 4 -50.69 67.17 -31.90
CA ASP A 4 -50.85 65.70 -31.95
C ASP A 4 -49.74 65.00 -32.73
N ALA A 5 -49.11 65.70 -33.68
CA ALA A 5 -47.93 65.24 -34.39
C ALA A 5 -46.73 65.11 -33.43
N ASP A 6 -46.56 66.05 -32.52
CA ASP A 6 -45.53 66.00 -31.47
C ASP A 6 -45.78 64.82 -30.52
N VAL A 7 -47.02 64.62 -30.08
CA VAL A 7 -47.41 63.49 -29.21
C VAL A 7 -47.19 62.14 -29.91
N THR A 8 -47.49 62.04 -31.20
CA THR A 8 -47.27 60.82 -32.00
C THR A 8 -45.79 60.49 -32.16
N LYS A 9 -44.95 61.52 -32.38
CA LYS A 9 -43.49 61.36 -32.47
C LYS A 9 -42.92 60.88 -31.13
N LEU A 10 -43.42 61.40 -30.00
CA LEU A 10 -43.04 60.95 -28.66
C LEU A 10 -43.38 59.47 -28.44
N LYS A 11 -44.60 59.01 -28.79
CA LYS A 11 -44.99 57.60 -28.66
C LYS A 11 -44.11 56.63 -29.47
N LYS A 12 -43.59 57.06 -30.62
CA LYS A 12 -42.66 56.25 -31.43
C LYS A 12 -41.22 56.27 -30.92
N THR A 13 -40.84 57.30 -30.15
CA THR A 13 -39.45 57.52 -29.71
C THR A 13 -39.21 56.98 -28.30
N PHE A 14 -40.22 57.01 -27.43
CA PHE A 14 -40.09 56.58 -26.04
C PHE A 14 -40.38 55.09 -25.89
N ALA A 15 -39.55 54.41 -25.09
CA ALA A 15 -39.78 53.04 -24.69
C ALA A 15 -41.04 52.92 -23.81
N THR A 16 -41.83 51.86 -24.04
CA THR A 16 -42.99 51.52 -23.22
C THR A 16 -42.60 50.61 -22.05
N LYS A 17 -43.53 50.38 -21.11
CA LYS A 17 -43.32 49.40 -20.04
C LYS A 17 -43.10 47.98 -20.57
N ASP A 18 -43.76 47.62 -21.68
CA ASP A 18 -43.58 46.31 -22.31
C ASP A 18 -42.21 46.18 -22.98
N ASP A 19 -41.64 47.28 -23.51
CA ASP A 19 -40.27 47.31 -24.02
C ASP A 19 -39.22 47.01 -22.95
N LEU A 20 -39.52 47.30 -21.67
CA LEU A 20 -38.59 47.09 -20.56
C LEU A 20 -38.65 45.67 -19.98
N LYS A 21 -39.75 44.92 -20.19
CA LYS A 21 -39.92 43.55 -19.65
C LYS A 21 -38.89 42.54 -20.17
N ARG A 22 -38.28 42.80 -21.32
CA ARG A 22 -37.24 41.94 -21.93
C ARG A 22 -35.84 42.15 -21.35
N PHE A 23 -35.63 43.16 -20.51
CA PHE A 23 -34.33 43.45 -19.91
C PHE A 23 -34.23 42.85 -18.51
N ALA A 24 -33.07 42.29 -18.20
CA ALA A 24 -32.75 41.86 -16.84
C ALA A 24 -32.73 43.08 -15.90
N THR A 25 -33.28 42.89 -14.71
CA THR A 25 -33.23 43.83 -13.60
C THR A 25 -31.96 43.64 -12.78
N LYS A 26 -31.68 44.57 -11.87
CA LYS A 26 -30.56 44.44 -10.93
C LYS A 26 -30.71 43.22 -10.02
N ASP A 27 -31.93 42.82 -9.69
CA ASP A 27 -32.18 41.67 -8.81
C ASP A 27 -31.89 40.35 -9.51
N ASP A 28 -32.10 40.27 -10.84
CA ASP A 28 -31.76 39.08 -11.63
C ASP A 28 -30.25 38.78 -11.62
N LEU A 29 -29.41 39.83 -11.50
CA LEU A 29 -27.95 39.71 -11.53
C LEU A 29 -27.32 39.32 -10.18
N LYS A 30 -28.05 39.46 -9.06
CA LYS A 30 -27.51 39.18 -7.70
C LYS A 30 -27.07 37.74 -7.49
N ARG A 31 -27.57 36.79 -8.30
CA ARG A 31 -27.26 35.36 -8.20
C ARG A 31 -25.99 34.95 -8.93
N PHE A 32 -25.42 35.83 -9.76
CA PHE A 32 -24.24 35.51 -10.54
C PHE A 32 -22.97 35.76 -9.72
N ALA A 33 -22.08 34.77 -9.72
CA ALA A 33 -20.73 34.95 -9.20
C ALA A 33 -19.97 35.99 -10.02
N THR A 34 -19.21 36.82 -9.33
CA THR A 34 -18.26 37.75 -9.94
C THR A 34 -16.93 37.06 -10.23
N LYS A 35 -16.05 37.72 -10.98
CA LYS A 35 -14.68 37.21 -11.18
C LYS A 35 -13.91 37.08 -9.87
N ASP A 36 -14.17 37.97 -8.91
CA ASP A 36 -13.50 37.92 -7.60
C ASP A 36 -13.94 36.72 -6.77
N ASP A 37 -15.21 36.31 -6.87
CA ASP A 37 -15.72 35.09 -6.22
C ASP A 37 -15.01 33.81 -6.68
N LEU A 38 -14.47 33.83 -7.91
CA LEU A 38 -13.81 32.68 -8.55
C LEU A 38 -12.31 32.58 -8.25
N LYS A 39 -11.65 33.69 -7.84
CA LYS A 39 -10.19 33.73 -7.61
C LYS A 39 -9.70 32.77 -6.51
N ARG A 40 -10.58 32.36 -5.59
CA ARG A 40 -10.25 31.45 -4.48
C ARG A 40 -10.21 29.97 -4.86
N PHE A 41 -10.68 29.60 -6.05
CA PHE A 41 -10.71 28.21 -6.47
C PHE A 41 -9.40 27.80 -7.10
N ALA A 42 -8.95 26.59 -6.79
CA ALA A 42 -7.80 25.98 -7.43
C ALA A 42 -8.08 25.78 -8.93
N THR A 43 -7.04 26.00 -9.73
CA THR A 43 -7.02 25.77 -11.16
C THR A 43 -6.52 24.36 -11.49
N LYS A 44 -6.65 23.97 -12.75
CA LYS A 44 -6.05 22.71 -13.23
C LYS A 44 -4.53 22.68 -13.09
N ASP A 45 -3.87 23.83 -13.17
CA ASP A 45 -2.42 23.88 -13.06
C ASP A 45 -1.96 23.78 -11.60
N ASP A 46 -2.75 24.28 -10.64
CA ASP A 46 -2.52 24.03 -9.21
C ASP A 46 -2.58 22.53 -8.89
N LEU A 47 -3.52 21.78 -9.50
CA LEU A 47 -3.63 20.34 -9.35
C LEU A 47 -2.43 19.58 -9.94
N LYS A 48 -1.97 19.95 -11.13
CA LYS A 48 -0.75 19.36 -11.73
C LYS A 48 0.49 19.63 -10.88
N ALA A 49 0.60 20.83 -10.30
CA ALA A 49 1.70 21.17 -9.42
C ALA A 49 1.69 20.34 -8.13
N LEU A 50 0.50 20.01 -7.60
CA LEU A 50 0.36 19.08 -6.46
C LEU A 50 0.76 17.65 -6.84
N GLU A 51 0.32 17.15 -7.99
CA GLU A 51 0.65 15.82 -8.51
C GLU A 51 2.17 15.65 -8.67
N ALA A 52 2.83 16.60 -9.34
CA ALA A 52 4.29 16.58 -9.52
C ALA A 52 5.08 16.63 -8.20
N ARG A 53 4.54 17.28 -7.16
CA ARG A 53 5.14 17.27 -5.81
C ARG A 53 4.94 15.95 -5.09
N GLN A 54 3.85 15.25 -5.36
CA GLN A 54 3.49 14.01 -4.68
C GLN A 54 4.29 12.81 -5.21
N ASP A 55 4.54 12.76 -6.53
CA ASP A 55 5.28 11.67 -7.19
C ASP A 55 6.69 11.44 -6.61
N ASN A 56 7.31 12.47 -6.03
CA ASN A 56 8.67 12.39 -5.49
C ASN A 56 8.74 12.11 -3.98
N LYS A 57 7.61 12.10 -3.26
CA LYS A 57 7.62 12.07 -1.79
C LYS A 57 7.25 10.71 -1.20
N PHE A 58 6.54 9.87 -1.94
CA PHE A 58 6.02 8.61 -1.44
C PHE A 58 6.43 7.45 -2.33
N ALA A 59 6.72 6.31 -1.71
CA ALA A 59 6.92 5.05 -2.43
C ALA A 59 5.65 4.71 -3.21
N SER A 60 5.81 4.31 -4.47
CA SER A 60 4.70 3.86 -5.29
C SER A 60 4.19 2.50 -4.80
N LYS A 61 3.00 2.12 -5.27
CA LYS A 61 2.46 0.77 -5.02
C LYS A 61 3.41 -0.33 -5.52
N ASP A 62 4.16 -0.08 -6.59
CA ASP A 62 5.06 -1.07 -7.16
C ASP A 62 6.39 -1.17 -6.39
N ASP A 63 6.87 -0.07 -5.80
CA ASP A 63 8.01 -0.10 -4.88
C ASP A 63 7.70 -0.96 -3.64
N LEU A 64 6.48 -0.79 -3.10
CA LEU A 64 6.01 -1.58 -1.96
C LEU A 64 5.89 -3.07 -2.30
N LYS A 65 5.33 -3.42 -3.47
CA LYS A 65 5.27 -4.82 -3.93
C LYS A 65 6.66 -5.42 -4.12
N LYS A 66 7.61 -4.65 -4.66
CA LYS A 66 8.99 -5.12 -4.84
C LYS A 66 9.65 -5.40 -3.49
N THR A 67 9.44 -4.52 -2.52
CA THR A 67 9.92 -4.70 -1.15
C THR A 67 9.28 -5.92 -0.49
N GLU A 68 7.95 -6.08 -0.61
CA GLU A 68 7.23 -7.25 -0.09
C GLU A 68 7.77 -8.56 -0.69
N LYS A 69 7.95 -8.59 -2.01
CA LYS A 69 8.50 -9.75 -2.71
C LYS A 69 9.90 -10.08 -2.21
N SER A 70 10.79 -9.09 -2.14
CA SER A 70 12.15 -9.28 -1.62
C SER A 70 12.13 -9.86 -0.21
N MET A 71 11.25 -9.36 0.67
CA MET A 71 11.13 -9.89 2.03
C MET A 71 10.63 -11.33 2.03
N ARG A 72 9.64 -11.66 1.20
CA ARG A 72 9.13 -13.04 1.08
C ARG A 72 10.22 -13.98 0.58
N ASP A 73 10.96 -13.59 -0.44
CA ASP A 73 12.03 -14.39 -1.03
C ASP A 73 13.10 -14.68 0.04
N THR A 74 13.58 -13.67 0.77
CA THR A 74 14.52 -13.86 1.89
C THR A 74 14.01 -14.79 2.98
N ILE A 75 12.71 -14.70 3.34
CA ILE A 75 12.11 -15.58 4.35
C ILE A 75 12.05 -17.02 3.85
N VAL A 76 11.73 -17.23 2.56
CA VAL A 76 11.69 -18.56 1.95
C VAL A 76 13.09 -19.18 1.92
N ASP A 77 14.09 -18.42 1.47
CA ASP A 77 15.48 -18.89 1.41
C ASP A 77 15.98 -19.30 2.81
N PHE A 78 15.77 -18.45 3.81
CA PHE A 78 16.16 -18.74 5.19
C PHE A 78 15.42 -19.97 5.77
N LYS A 79 14.14 -20.12 5.45
CA LYS A 79 13.35 -21.30 5.86
C LYS A 79 13.93 -22.58 5.25
N ASP A 80 14.31 -22.52 3.98
CA ASP A 80 14.85 -23.68 3.26
C ASP A 80 16.24 -24.07 3.79
N GLU A 81 17.09 -23.09 4.12
CA GLU A 81 18.37 -23.31 4.80
C GLU A 81 18.19 -24.01 6.16
N ILE A 82 17.32 -23.49 7.03
CA ILE A 82 17.02 -24.12 8.33
C ILE A 82 16.49 -25.55 8.13
N LEU A 83 15.61 -25.75 7.16
CA LEU A 83 15.02 -27.07 6.91
C LEU A 83 16.09 -28.07 6.45
N HIS A 84 17.07 -27.62 5.69
CA HIS A 84 18.22 -28.43 5.27
C HIS A 84 19.07 -28.85 6.48
N GLU A 85 19.43 -27.91 7.35
CA GLU A 85 20.21 -28.21 8.57
C GLU A 85 19.46 -29.17 9.51
N ILE A 86 18.17 -28.95 9.75
CA ILE A 86 17.35 -29.83 10.60
C ILE A 86 17.31 -31.26 10.04
N LYS A 87 17.23 -31.41 8.71
CA LYS A 87 17.29 -32.74 8.09
C LYS A 87 18.65 -33.39 8.29
N GLY A 88 19.74 -32.63 8.10
CA GLY A 88 21.10 -33.11 8.36
C GLY A 88 21.27 -33.60 9.80
N PHE A 89 20.84 -32.81 10.79
CA PHE A 89 20.91 -33.23 12.19
C PHE A 89 20.08 -34.49 12.48
N ARG A 90 18.92 -34.66 11.85
CA ARG A 90 18.11 -35.89 12.02
C ARG A 90 18.82 -37.12 11.48
N GLU A 91 19.53 -36.99 10.36
CA GLU A 91 20.33 -38.07 9.77
C GLU A 91 21.50 -38.43 10.68
N GLU A 92 22.23 -37.44 11.19
CA GLU A 92 23.32 -37.65 12.14
C GLU A 92 22.84 -38.32 13.43
N ILE A 93 21.71 -37.88 13.99
CA ILE A 93 21.11 -38.50 15.19
C ILE A 93 20.75 -39.96 14.93
N ALA A 94 20.20 -40.29 13.76
CA ALA A 94 19.85 -41.66 13.41
C ALA A 94 21.10 -42.57 13.41
N ILE A 95 22.23 -42.07 12.90
CA ILE A 95 23.50 -42.80 12.92
C ILE A 95 23.98 -43.02 14.37
N VAL A 96 23.94 -41.97 15.21
CA VAL A 96 24.36 -42.06 16.62
C VAL A 96 23.51 -43.06 17.41
N ILE A 97 22.19 -43.08 17.18
CA ILE A 97 21.29 -44.08 17.79
C ILE A 97 21.70 -45.50 17.37
N GLY A 98 21.99 -45.72 16.08
CA GLY A 98 22.47 -47.02 15.60
C GLY A 98 23.77 -47.47 16.27
N TYR A 99 24.74 -46.56 16.46
CA TYR A 99 25.97 -46.88 17.19
C TYR A 99 25.71 -47.21 18.67
N LYS A 100 24.77 -46.52 19.31
CA LYS A 100 24.38 -46.80 20.69
C LYS A 100 23.87 -48.24 20.84
N ASP A 101 23.02 -48.71 19.93
CA ASP A 101 22.51 -50.08 19.94
C ASP A 101 23.66 -51.11 19.80
N HIS A 102 24.65 -50.82 18.95
CA HIS A 102 25.84 -51.66 18.80
C HIS A 102 26.72 -51.68 20.06
N ILE A 103 26.88 -50.55 20.75
CA ILE A 103 27.64 -50.47 22.01
C ILE A 103 26.93 -51.29 23.08
N GLU A 104 25.60 -51.22 23.19
CA GLU A 104 24.83 -52.02 24.16
C GLU A 104 25.01 -53.53 23.94
N ASP A 105 25.06 -54.02 22.68
CA ASP A 105 25.40 -55.43 22.39
C ASP A 105 26.82 -55.78 22.82
N VAL A 106 27.79 -54.90 22.52
CA VAL A 106 29.19 -55.10 22.90
C VAL A 106 29.33 -55.16 24.42
N ASP A 107 28.71 -54.24 25.15
CA ASP A 107 28.73 -54.21 26.61
C ASP A 107 28.13 -55.49 27.20
N TYR A 108 27.00 -55.96 26.66
CA TYR A 108 26.40 -57.24 27.07
C TYR A 108 27.36 -58.43 26.84
N ARG A 109 28.05 -58.46 25.70
CA ARG A 109 29.02 -59.52 25.39
C ARG A 109 30.25 -59.46 26.29
N VAL A 110 30.75 -58.26 26.58
CA VAL A 110 31.87 -58.03 27.50
C VAL A 110 31.50 -58.50 28.90
N GLU A 111 30.33 -58.12 29.43
CA GLU A 111 29.87 -58.54 30.77
C GLU A 111 29.82 -60.07 30.92
N ARG A 112 29.39 -60.79 29.86
CA ARG A 112 29.40 -62.26 29.85
C ARG A 112 30.83 -62.84 29.87
N LEU A 113 31.75 -62.24 29.12
CA LEU A 113 33.14 -62.68 29.06
C LEU A 113 33.87 -62.43 30.40
N GLU A 114 33.66 -61.28 31.02
CA GLU A 114 34.23 -60.94 32.34
C GLU A 114 33.77 -61.95 33.41
N LYS A 115 32.48 -62.29 33.44
CA LYS A 115 31.94 -63.34 34.33
C LYS A 115 32.60 -64.70 34.09
N PHE A 116 32.84 -65.09 32.85
CA PHE A 116 33.45 -66.38 32.51
C PHE A 116 34.95 -66.43 32.86
N THR A 117 35.67 -65.36 32.59
CA THR A 117 37.14 -65.26 32.76
C THR A 117 37.57 -64.84 34.16
N LYS A 118 36.64 -64.36 35.00
CA LYS A 118 36.88 -63.78 36.33
C LYS A 118 37.78 -62.54 36.29
N ILE A 119 37.82 -61.86 35.14
CA ILE A 119 38.47 -60.55 35.01
C ILE A 119 37.53 -59.51 35.64
N PRO A 120 38.03 -58.64 36.53
CA PRO A 120 37.20 -57.59 37.12
C PRO A 120 36.79 -56.56 36.04
N PRO A 121 35.57 -56.00 36.13
CA PRO A 121 35.10 -55.01 35.17
C PRO A 121 35.99 -53.78 35.18
N ILE A 122 36.17 -53.19 34.00
CA ILE A 122 36.90 -51.93 33.84
C ILE A 122 35.95 -50.81 34.29
N SER A 123 36.31 -50.11 35.37
CA SER A 123 35.56 -48.92 35.81
C SER A 123 35.64 -47.81 34.75
N PRO A 124 34.58 -47.00 34.58
CA PRO A 124 34.59 -45.86 33.67
C PRO A 124 35.69 -44.84 34.01
#